data_AF-A0A3C1SNG1-F1
#
_entry.id   AF-A0A3C1SNG1-F1
#
_cell.length_a   1.000
_cell.length_b   1.000
_cell.length_c   1.000
_cell.angle_alpha   90.00
_cell.angle_beta   90.00
_cell.angle_gamma   90.00
#
_symmetry.space_group_name_H-M   'P 1'
#
loop_
_entity.id
_entity.type
_entity.pdbx_description
1 polymer ?
#
loop_
_entity_poly.entity_id
_entity_poly.type
_entity_poly.pdbx_seq_one_letter_code
_entity_poly.pdbx_strand_id
1 'polypeptide(L)'
;MNNLSLLKQAQILNLLIEGNSMRATSRIADVSINTVTKLLIDVGRACLVYQDKAIRNVPSQRVQYDEIWSFCHSKERDVVPECKGVLEYGDVYTWTAIDADTKLALSWLVGHRGSDHAEAFIADLASRLEGRIQLTTDGHGPYLGAVERVFGGAIDYAMLVKIYENPEPQDQCRYSPAQFVKADQRPISGHPVPEAISTSYVERQNLTMRMGMRRFIRLTNGFGKKIENLEHAVSLHFMHYNFARIHKTLRVTPAMEASISDHVWTLEEIASLIPDPVGRPRGPYGKRQKILEISN
;
A
#
# COMPACT_ATOMS: atom_id res chain seq x y z
N MET A 1 -20.75 24.63 -0.19
CA MET A 1 -19.46 24.28 -0.84
C MET A 1 -19.80 23.77 -2.22
N ASN A 2 -19.12 24.22 -3.28
CA ASN A 2 -19.35 23.68 -4.62
C ASN A 2 -18.65 22.32 -4.69
N ASN A 3 -19.40 21.23 -4.54
CA ASN A 3 -18.88 19.89 -4.69
C ASN A 3 -18.71 19.58 -6.17
N LEU A 4 -17.63 18.89 -6.53
CA LEU A 4 -17.46 18.37 -7.88
C LEU A 4 -18.57 17.37 -8.17
N SER A 5 -19.05 17.35 -9.42
CA SER A 5 -19.96 16.28 -9.85
C SER A 5 -19.29 14.92 -9.68
N LEU A 6 -20.09 13.88 -9.45
CA LEU A 6 -19.57 12.53 -9.22
C LEU A 6 -18.69 12.04 -10.37
N LEU A 7 -19.13 12.29 -11.62
CA LEU A 7 -18.34 12.00 -12.82
C LEU A 7 -16.97 12.69 -12.83
N LYS A 8 -16.91 13.93 -12.34
CA LYS A 8 -15.64 14.67 -12.28
C LYS A 8 -14.72 14.12 -11.20
N GLN A 9 -15.28 13.67 -10.07
CA GLN A 9 -14.52 12.98 -9.04
C GLN A 9 -13.98 11.65 -9.57
N ALA A 10 -14.81 10.83 -10.20
CA ALA A 10 -14.42 9.58 -10.85
C ALA A 10 -13.30 9.79 -11.88
N GLN A 11 -13.40 10.83 -12.73
CA GLN A 11 -12.32 11.20 -13.66
C GLN A 11 -11.00 11.48 -12.93
N ILE A 12 -11.02 12.22 -11.82
CA ILE A 12 -9.83 12.52 -11.03
C ILE A 12 -9.26 11.24 -10.41
N LEU A 13 -10.11 10.37 -9.84
CA LEU A 13 -9.68 9.10 -9.26
C LEU A 13 -9.02 8.20 -10.31
N ASN A 14 -9.61 8.11 -11.51
CA ASN A 14 -9.04 7.36 -12.63
C ASN A 14 -7.60 7.79 -12.92
N LEU A 15 -7.39 9.11 -13.05
CA LEU A 15 -6.07 9.66 -13.33
C LEU A 15 -5.06 9.30 -12.23
N LEU A 16 -5.46 9.37 -10.96
CA LEU A 16 -4.58 9.05 -9.83
C LEU A 16 -4.20 7.56 -9.78
N ILE A 17 -5.16 6.67 -10.04
CA ILE A 17 -4.96 5.21 -10.06
C ILE A 17 -4.08 4.77 -11.24
N GLU A 18 -4.15 5.49 -12.37
CA GLU A 18 -3.28 5.32 -13.54
C GLU A 18 -1.91 6.03 -13.38
N GLY A 19 -1.54 6.39 -12.15
CA GLY A 19 -0.21 6.89 -11.82
C GLY A 19 0.06 8.35 -12.20
N ASN A 20 -0.96 9.15 -12.55
CA ASN A 20 -0.76 10.57 -12.80
C ASN A 20 -0.38 11.31 -11.51
N SER A 21 0.55 12.26 -11.64
CA SER A 21 0.87 13.15 -10.51
C SER A 21 -0.30 14.09 -10.18
N MET A 22 -0.41 14.52 -8.92
CA MET A 22 -1.41 15.51 -8.49
C MET A 22 -1.47 16.75 -9.39
N ARG A 23 -0.32 17.21 -9.89
CA ARG A 23 -0.21 18.36 -10.80
C ARG A 23 -0.69 18.04 -12.22
N ALA A 24 -0.36 16.85 -12.74
CA ALA A 24 -0.86 16.41 -14.05
C ALA A 24 -2.38 16.24 -14.00
N THR A 25 -2.89 15.57 -12.97
CA THR A 25 -4.33 15.40 -12.73
C THR A 25 -5.04 16.75 -12.64
N SER A 26 -4.50 17.71 -11.90
CA SER A 26 -5.03 19.08 -11.80
C SER A 26 -5.14 19.78 -13.15
N ARG A 27 -4.13 19.65 -14.02
CA ARG A 27 -4.17 20.24 -15.37
C ARG A 27 -5.15 19.52 -16.30
N ILE A 28 -5.12 18.18 -16.32
CA ILE A 28 -5.97 17.37 -17.20
C ILE A 28 -7.44 17.54 -16.83
N ALA A 29 -7.75 17.51 -15.53
CA ALA A 29 -9.11 17.68 -15.05
C ALA A 29 -9.54 19.15 -14.96
N ASP A 30 -8.67 20.12 -15.25
CA ASP A 30 -8.91 21.56 -15.12
C ASP A 30 -9.52 21.94 -13.75
N VAL A 31 -8.84 21.52 -12.68
CA VAL A 31 -9.20 21.85 -11.30
C VAL A 31 -7.98 22.26 -10.51
N SER A 32 -8.16 22.97 -9.40
CA SER A 32 -7.04 23.31 -8.52
C SER A 32 -6.38 22.06 -7.93
N ILE A 33 -5.06 22.10 -7.72
CA ILE A 33 -4.34 21.02 -7.03
C ILE A 33 -4.88 20.74 -5.62
N ASN A 34 -5.39 21.78 -4.95
CA ASN A 34 -6.03 21.65 -3.65
C ASN A 34 -7.32 20.82 -3.73
N THR A 35 -8.07 20.94 -4.82
CA THR A 35 -9.26 20.13 -5.07
C THR A 35 -8.89 18.66 -5.23
N VAL A 36 -7.88 18.35 -6.05
CA VAL A 36 -7.38 16.96 -6.23
C VAL A 36 -6.88 16.40 -4.90
N THR A 37 -6.17 17.20 -4.11
CA THR A 37 -5.60 16.79 -2.83
C THR A 37 -6.69 16.49 -1.80
N LYS A 38 -7.68 17.37 -1.67
CA LYS A 38 -8.83 17.15 -0.77
C LYS A 38 -9.60 15.90 -1.16
N LEU A 39 -9.89 15.72 -2.46
CA LEU A 39 -10.58 14.53 -2.94
C LEU A 39 -9.81 13.25 -2.60
N LEU A 40 -8.48 13.23 -2.81
CA LEU A 40 -7.66 12.08 -2.44
C LEU A 40 -7.71 11.79 -0.93
N ILE A 41 -7.67 12.81 -0.08
CA ILE A 41 -7.76 12.65 1.38
C ILE A 41 -9.12 12.08 1.77
N ASP A 42 -10.19 12.67 1.28
CA ASP A 42 -11.57 12.31 1.64
C ASP A 42 -11.89 10.88 1.17
N VAL A 43 -11.59 10.56 -0.10
CA VAL A 43 -11.76 9.20 -0.65
C VAL A 43 -10.82 8.21 0.02
N GLY A 44 -9.54 8.55 0.21
CA GLY A 44 -8.56 7.66 0.84
C GLY A 44 -8.97 7.25 2.25
N ARG A 45 -9.55 8.17 3.04
CA ARG A 45 -10.12 7.85 4.35
C ARG A 45 -11.35 6.95 4.23
N ALA A 46 -12.26 7.26 3.31
CA ALA A 46 -13.46 6.46 3.09
C ALA A 46 -13.14 5.02 2.63
N CYS A 47 -12.18 4.87 1.71
CA CYS A 47 -11.64 3.60 1.26
C CYS A 47 -11.04 2.78 2.41
N LEU A 48 -10.34 3.43 3.34
CA LEU A 48 -9.75 2.75 4.50
C LEU A 48 -10.84 2.19 5.42
N VAL A 49 -11.85 3.02 5.73
CA VAL A 49 -13.00 2.60 6.56
C VAL A 49 -13.80 1.48 5.90
N TYR A 50 -14.01 1.56 4.58
CA TYR A 50 -14.75 0.54 3.85
C TYR A 50 -14.00 -0.79 3.83
N GLN A 51 -12.72 -0.78 3.41
CA GLN A 51 -11.88 -1.98 3.36
C GLN A 51 -11.75 -2.63 4.73
N ASP A 52 -11.60 -1.82 5.80
CA ASP A 52 -11.51 -2.32 7.16
C ASP A 52 -12.73 -3.16 7.57
N LYS A 53 -13.93 -2.72 7.17
CA LYS A 53 -15.20 -3.40 7.45
C LYS A 53 -15.47 -4.57 6.51
N ALA A 54 -15.17 -4.42 5.23
CA ALA A 54 -15.52 -5.38 4.19
C ALA A 54 -14.61 -6.61 4.19
N ILE A 55 -13.31 -6.43 4.45
CA ILE A 55 -12.32 -7.51 4.41
C ILE A 55 -12.18 -8.11 5.82
N ARG A 56 -13.13 -8.99 6.16
CA ARG A 56 -13.24 -9.67 7.46
C ARG A 56 -13.67 -11.11 7.27
N ASN A 57 -13.25 -11.99 8.19
CA ASN A 57 -13.58 -13.42 8.18
C ASN A 57 -13.32 -14.06 6.81
N VAL A 58 -12.17 -13.78 6.20
CA VAL A 58 -11.83 -14.30 4.88
C VAL A 58 -11.29 -15.72 5.02
N PRO A 59 -11.91 -16.74 4.40
CA PRO A 59 -11.42 -18.11 4.41
C PRO A 59 -10.28 -18.26 3.40
N SER A 60 -9.07 -17.82 3.77
CA SER A 60 -7.86 -18.03 2.97
C SER A 60 -7.13 -19.28 3.42
N GLN A 61 -6.47 -19.97 2.50
CA GLN A 61 -5.61 -21.11 2.82
C GLN A 61 -4.13 -20.75 2.72
N ARG A 62 -3.78 -19.84 1.82
CA ARG A 62 -2.39 -19.56 1.44
C ARG A 62 -2.20 -18.06 1.31
N VAL A 63 -1.45 -17.48 2.24
CA VAL A 63 -1.18 -16.04 2.27
C VAL A 63 0.30 -15.80 2.00
N GLN A 64 0.59 -14.80 1.16
CA GLN A 64 1.95 -14.32 0.92
C GLN A 64 2.09 -12.91 1.47
N TYR A 65 3.24 -12.64 2.09
CA TYR A 65 3.51 -11.37 2.75
C TYR A 65 4.91 -10.86 2.40
N ASP A 66 4.97 -9.58 2.01
CA ASP A 66 6.20 -8.87 1.63
C ASP A 66 5.99 -7.37 1.87
N GLU A 67 7.08 -6.61 1.83
CA GLU A 67 7.12 -5.18 1.99
C GLU A 67 7.82 -4.48 0.83
N ILE A 68 7.25 -3.36 0.41
CA ILE A 68 7.81 -2.57 -0.69
C ILE A 68 8.28 -1.20 -0.21
N TRP A 69 9.54 -0.90 -0.52
CA TRP A 69 10.16 0.39 -0.23
C TRP A 69 9.61 1.53 -1.10
N SER A 70 9.38 2.67 -0.45
CA SER A 70 9.27 4.02 -0.98
C SER A 70 9.99 4.98 -0.03
N PHE A 71 9.86 6.29 -0.24
CA PHE A 71 10.35 7.30 0.68
C PHE A 71 9.38 8.47 0.76
N CYS A 72 9.39 9.15 1.91
CA CYS A 72 8.57 10.33 2.18
C CYS A 72 9.45 11.53 2.53
N HIS A 73 9.06 12.70 2.02
CA HIS A 73 9.74 14.00 2.15
C HIS A 73 11.15 14.08 1.51
N SER A 74 12.06 13.18 1.87
CA SER A 74 13.43 13.07 1.39
C SER A 74 13.88 11.61 1.42
N LYS A 75 15.02 11.29 0.78
CA LYS A 75 15.64 9.97 0.95
C LYS A 75 16.28 9.87 2.33
N GLU A 76 16.41 8.67 2.86
CA GLU A 76 16.97 8.41 4.20
C GLU A 76 18.33 9.09 4.44
N ARG A 77 19.24 8.99 3.47
CA ARG A 77 20.58 9.61 3.54
C ARG A 77 20.57 11.15 3.68
N ASP A 78 19.47 11.78 3.26
CA ASP A 78 19.29 13.23 3.18
C ASP A 78 18.37 13.74 4.33
N VAL A 79 17.96 12.87 5.26
CA VAL A 79 17.14 13.24 6.43
C VAL A 79 17.99 14.02 7.43
N VAL A 80 17.49 15.20 7.82
CA VAL A 80 18.14 16.04 8.84
C VAL A 80 18.11 15.36 10.20
N PRO A 81 19.14 15.54 11.06
CA PRO A 81 19.26 14.82 12.34
C PRO A 81 18.03 14.88 13.23
N GLU A 82 17.32 16.01 13.24
CA GLU A 82 16.14 16.27 14.08
C GLU A 82 14.90 15.49 13.63
N CYS A 83 14.88 15.03 12.38
CA CYS A 83 13.77 14.29 11.78
C CYS A 83 14.04 12.79 11.66
N LYS A 84 15.21 12.30 12.10
CA LYS A 84 15.55 10.87 12.01
C LYS A 84 14.61 10.02 12.86
N GLY A 85 14.14 8.91 12.28
CA GLY A 85 13.22 7.97 12.94
C GLY A 85 11.76 8.45 13.00
N VAL A 86 11.44 9.62 12.43
CA VAL A 86 10.06 10.08 12.28
C VAL A 86 9.50 9.57 10.95
N LEU A 87 8.38 8.84 10.99
CA LEU A 87 7.80 8.15 9.82
C LEU A 87 7.56 9.02 8.57
N GLU A 88 7.38 10.33 8.73
CA GLU A 88 7.19 11.26 7.61
C GLU A 88 8.46 11.51 6.80
N TYR A 89 9.65 11.18 7.33
CA TYR A 89 10.93 11.52 6.74
C TYR A 89 11.77 10.28 6.46
N GLY A 90 12.24 10.14 5.21
CA GLY A 90 13.15 9.07 4.83
C GLY A 90 12.43 7.84 4.30
N ASP A 91 12.96 6.67 4.64
CA ASP A 91 12.49 5.39 4.13
C ASP A 91 11.15 4.99 4.75
N VAL A 92 10.20 4.63 3.89
CA VAL A 92 8.85 4.18 4.26
C VAL A 92 8.52 2.92 3.49
N TYR A 93 7.87 1.97 4.16
CA TYR A 93 7.53 0.67 3.60
C TYR A 93 6.02 0.50 3.56
N THR A 94 5.52 -0.13 2.51
CA THR A 94 4.15 -0.63 2.45
C THR A 94 4.18 -2.14 2.59
N TRP A 95 3.78 -2.62 3.76
CA TRP A 95 3.58 -4.03 4.09
C TRP A 95 2.30 -4.50 3.42
N THR A 96 2.31 -5.66 2.75
CA THR A 96 1.14 -6.18 2.03
C THR A 96 1.03 -7.70 2.17
N ALA A 97 -0.17 -8.17 2.50
CA ALA A 97 -0.51 -9.58 2.52
C ALA A 97 -1.56 -9.86 1.44
N ILE A 98 -1.33 -10.89 0.65
CA ILE A 98 -2.22 -11.29 -0.45
C ILE A 98 -2.61 -12.75 -0.32
N ASP A 99 -3.89 -13.05 -0.53
CA ASP A 99 -4.36 -14.41 -0.67
C ASP A 99 -3.93 -14.99 -2.04
N ALA A 100 -3.25 -16.12 -2.02
CA ALA A 100 -2.65 -16.73 -3.20
C ALA A 100 -3.69 -17.29 -4.17
N ASP A 101 -4.92 -17.54 -3.72
CA ASP A 101 -6.00 -18.11 -4.54
C ASP A 101 -6.86 -17.01 -5.16
N THR A 102 -7.51 -16.21 -4.32
CA THR A 102 -8.41 -15.12 -4.74
C THR A 102 -7.66 -13.88 -5.24
N LYS A 103 -6.34 -13.80 -5.02
CA LYS A 103 -5.50 -12.61 -5.28
C LYS A 103 -5.95 -11.37 -4.50
N LEU A 104 -6.78 -11.55 -3.47
CA LEU A 104 -7.25 -10.46 -2.63
C LEU A 104 -6.09 -9.93 -1.79
N ALA A 105 -5.84 -8.62 -1.85
CA ALA A 105 -4.98 -7.99 -0.86
C ALA A 105 -5.75 -7.92 0.47
N LEU A 106 -5.37 -8.78 1.40
CA LEU A 106 -6.06 -9.01 2.68
C LEU A 106 -5.82 -7.86 3.66
N SER A 107 -4.57 -7.45 3.78
CA SER A 107 -4.14 -6.37 4.67
C SER A 107 -2.99 -5.60 4.03
N TRP A 108 -2.90 -4.32 4.36
CA TRP A 108 -1.79 -3.45 4.00
C TRP A 108 -1.55 -2.40 5.10
N LEU A 109 -0.29 -2.00 5.28
CA LEU A 109 0.11 -0.99 6.26
C LEU A 109 1.25 -0.15 5.70
N VAL A 110 1.21 1.16 5.88
CA VAL A 110 2.35 2.05 5.60
C VAL A 110 3.08 2.31 6.91
N GLY A 111 4.39 2.09 6.95
CA GLY A 111 5.13 2.15 8.20
C GLY A 111 6.65 2.05 8.06
N HIS A 112 7.34 2.01 9.20
CA HIS A 112 8.77 1.69 9.25
C HIS A 112 9.01 0.19 9.02
N ARG A 113 10.22 -0.18 8.60
CA ARG A 113 10.66 -1.57 8.39
C ARG A 113 11.15 -2.26 9.67
N GLY A 114 10.42 -2.09 10.76
CA GLY A 114 10.80 -2.57 12.10
C GLY A 114 9.74 -3.47 12.72
N SER A 115 10.10 -4.09 13.85
CA SER A 115 9.24 -5.05 14.56
C SER A 115 7.88 -4.48 14.95
N ASP A 116 7.80 -3.22 15.39
CA ASP A 116 6.54 -2.62 15.84
C ASP A 116 5.46 -2.63 14.73
N HIS A 117 5.85 -2.27 13.50
CA HIS A 117 4.94 -2.27 12.36
C HIS A 117 4.70 -3.67 11.81
N ALA A 118 5.70 -4.56 11.87
CA ALA A 118 5.52 -5.96 11.50
C ALA A 118 4.48 -6.65 12.41
N GLU A 119 4.55 -6.41 13.71
CA GLU A 119 3.59 -6.91 14.69
C GLU A 119 2.19 -6.33 14.49
N ALA A 120 2.09 -5.00 14.34
CA ALA A 120 0.80 -4.35 14.07
C ALA A 120 0.15 -4.87 12.78
N PHE A 121 0.95 -5.07 11.73
CA PHE A 121 0.50 -5.61 10.46
C PHE A 121 0.00 -7.05 10.59
N ILE A 122 0.78 -7.92 11.24
CA ILE A 122 0.41 -9.34 11.42
C ILE A 122 -0.83 -9.47 12.31
N ALA A 123 -0.98 -8.62 13.33
CA ALA A 123 -2.18 -8.56 14.16
C ALA A 123 -3.43 -8.14 13.35
N ASP A 124 -3.31 -7.13 12.49
CA ASP A 124 -4.40 -6.75 11.58
C ASP A 124 -4.73 -7.89 10.61
N LEU A 125 -3.73 -8.51 9.99
CA LEU A 125 -3.91 -9.66 9.10
C LEU A 125 -4.64 -10.81 9.78
N ALA A 126 -4.21 -11.20 10.99
CA ALA A 126 -4.87 -12.25 11.77
C ALA A 126 -6.34 -11.93 12.05
N SER A 127 -6.65 -10.66 12.35
CA SER A 127 -8.02 -10.21 12.62
C SER A 127 -8.97 -10.23 11.41
N ARG A 128 -8.44 -10.46 10.20
CA ARG A 128 -9.21 -10.51 8.94
C ARG A 128 -9.42 -11.93 8.43
N LEU A 129 -8.66 -12.90 8.94
CA LEU A 129 -8.64 -14.27 8.45
C LEU A 129 -9.54 -15.17 9.28
N GLU A 130 -10.08 -16.20 8.63
CA GLU A 130 -10.79 -17.28 9.29
C GLU A 130 -9.94 -18.57 9.28
N GLY A 131 -9.78 -19.19 10.44
CA GLY A 131 -9.11 -20.48 10.58
C GLY A 131 -7.58 -20.45 10.53
N ARG A 132 -6.99 -21.63 10.36
CA ARG A 132 -5.55 -21.83 10.25
C ARG A 132 -5.12 -21.71 8.79
N ILE A 133 -4.08 -20.92 8.54
CA ILE A 133 -3.60 -20.60 7.19
C ILE A 133 -2.12 -20.97 7.03
N GLN A 134 -1.68 -21.13 5.79
CA GLN A 134 -0.26 -21.17 5.45
C GLN A 134 0.23 -19.77 5.06
N LEU A 135 1.20 -19.22 5.79
CA LEU A 135 1.84 -17.94 5.50
C LEU A 135 3.22 -18.17 4.90
N THR A 136 3.54 -17.46 3.82
CA THR A 136 4.89 -17.40 3.25
C THR A 136 5.40 -15.97 3.18
N THR A 137 6.60 -15.73 3.71
CA THR A 137 7.30 -14.43 3.65
C THR A 137 8.66 -14.55 2.98
N ASP A 138 9.32 -13.41 2.77
CA ASP A 138 10.75 -13.39 2.53
C ASP A 138 11.54 -13.65 3.84
N GLY A 139 12.88 -13.48 3.79
CA GLY A 139 13.78 -13.72 4.93
C GLY A 139 13.93 -12.56 5.92
N HIS A 140 13.00 -11.60 5.98
CA HIS A 140 13.13 -10.43 6.86
C HIS A 140 12.92 -10.80 8.34
N GLY A 141 13.93 -10.53 9.17
CA GLY A 141 13.99 -10.96 10.58
C GLY A 141 12.78 -10.60 11.46
N PRO A 142 12.23 -9.36 11.40
CA PRO A 142 11.05 -8.96 12.18
C PRO A 142 9.82 -9.86 12.04
N TYR A 143 9.69 -10.60 10.93
CA TYR A 143 8.56 -11.51 10.72
C TYR A 143 8.49 -12.64 11.73
N LEU A 144 9.64 -13.18 12.13
CA LEU A 144 9.68 -14.31 13.06
C LEU A 144 9.04 -13.95 14.41
N GLY A 145 9.41 -12.80 14.97
CA GLY A 145 8.85 -12.32 16.23
C GLY A 145 7.38 -11.94 16.13
N ALA A 146 6.99 -11.31 15.01
CA ALA A 146 5.61 -10.88 14.80
C ALA A 146 4.64 -12.05 14.63
N VAL A 147 5.00 -13.04 13.79
CA VAL A 147 4.16 -14.22 13.55
C VAL A 147 4.02 -15.04 14.82
N GLU A 148 5.12 -15.31 15.54
CA GLU A 148 5.07 -16.05 16.81
C GLU A 148 4.21 -15.32 17.86
N ARG A 149 4.33 -14.00 17.98
CA ARG A 149 3.57 -13.24 18.99
C ARG A 149 2.07 -13.26 18.74
N VAL A 150 1.64 -13.19 17.48
CA VAL A 150 0.22 -13.06 17.11
C VAL A 150 -0.44 -14.42 16.94
N PHE A 151 0.20 -15.32 16.19
CA PHE A 151 -0.36 -16.64 15.89
C PHE A 151 0.10 -17.72 16.86
N GLY A 152 1.24 -17.54 17.55
CA GLY A 152 1.89 -18.60 18.32
C GLY A 152 2.13 -19.82 17.42
N GLY A 153 1.46 -20.93 17.75
CA GLY A 153 1.49 -22.15 16.94
C GLY A 153 0.28 -22.34 16.01
N ALA A 154 -0.66 -21.40 15.95
CA ALA A 154 -1.93 -21.52 15.20
C ALA A 154 -1.80 -21.24 13.69
N ILE A 155 -0.59 -21.31 13.13
CA ILE A 155 -0.29 -21.02 11.72
C ILE A 155 0.74 -22.00 11.16
N ASP A 156 0.67 -22.24 9.85
CA ASP A 156 1.72 -22.94 9.11
C ASP A 156 2.61 -21.90 8.43
N TYR A 157 3.82 -21.69 8.93
CA TYR A 157 4.68 -20.58 8.49
C TYR A 157 5.97 -21.08 7.86
N ALA A 158 6.29 -20.52 6.69
CA ALA A 158 7.55 -20.73 6.02
C ALA A 158 8.13 -19.41 5.46
N MET A 159 9.45 -19.35 5.34
CA MET A 159 10.14 -18.30 4.61
C MET A 159 10.68 -18.82 3.28
N LEU A 160 10.62 -18.00 2.24
CA LEU A 160 11.30 -18.23 0.96
C LEU A 160 12.43 -17.21 0.80
N VAL A 161 13.66 -17.65 1.02
CA VAL A 161 14.84 -16.78 0.93
C VAL A 161 15.43 -16.89 -0.47
N LYS A 162 15.29 -15.83 -1.27
CA LYS A 162 15.89 -15.76 -2.61
C LYS A 162 17.32 -15.21 -2.52
N ILE A 163 18.27 -15.96 -3.07
CA ILE A 163 19.68 -15.59 -3.12
C ILE A 163 19.99 -15.07 -4.51
N TYR A 164 20.57 -13.87 -4.56
CA TYR A 164 20.99 -13.20 -5.78
C TYR A 164 22.49 -12.92 -5.73
N GLU A 165 23.14 -13.03 -6.88
CA GLU A 165 24.53 -12.65 -7.09
C GLU A 165 24.59 -11.34 -7.88
N ASN A 166 25.38 -10.40 -7.37
CA ASN A 166 25.69 -9.19 -8.12
C ASN A 166 26.79 -9.54 -9.13
N PRO A 167 26.59 -9.28 -10.43
CA PRO A 167 27.69 -9.36 -11.38
C PRO A 167 28.79 -8.37 -10.96
N GLU A 168 30.04 -8.68 -11.29
CA GLU A 168 31.15 -7.75 -11.04
C GLU A 168 30.84 -6.37 -11.61
N PRO A 169 31.19 -5.27 -10.91
CA PRO A 169 30.81 -3.93 -11.29
C PRO A 169 31.49 -3.51 -12.61
N GLN A 170 30.84 -3.78 -13.73
CA GLN A 170 31.08 -3.12 -15.01
C GLN A 170 30.15 -1.90 -15.12
N ASP A 171 30.63 -0.79 -15.70
CA ASP A 171 29.87 0.47 -15.81
C ASP A 171 28.48 0.31 -16.45
N GLN A 172 28.30 -0.69 -17.32
CA GLN A 172 27.04 -0.99 -18.01
C GLN A 172 26.02 -1.76 -17.15
N CYS A 173 26.45 -2.37 -16.03
CA CYS A 173 25.59 -3.23 -15.19
C CYS A 173 24.97 -2.50 -13.98
N ARG A 174 25.24 -1.21 -13.78
CA ARG A 174 24.79 -0.46 -12.59
C ARG A 174 23.27 -0.46 -12.37
N TYR A 175 22.49 -0.58 -13.45
CA TYR A 175 21.02 -0.60 -13.41
C TYR A 175 20.42 -1.98 -13.73
N SER A 176 21.26 -2.98 -13.99
CA SER A 176 20.80 -4.34 -14.25
C SER A 176 20.39 -5.01 -12.94
N PRO A 177 19.29 -5.78 -12.92
CA PRO A 177 18.95 -6.58 -11.74
C PRO A 177 20.04 -7.62 -11.47
N ALA A 178 20.21 -7.95 -10.18
CA ALA A 178 21.08 -9.04 -9.77
C ALA A 178 20.60 -10.38 -10.36
N GLN A 179 21.55 -11.29 -10.60
CA GLN A 179 21.22 -12.62 -11.16
C GLN A 179 20.65 -13.50 -10.04
N PHE A 180 19.51 -14.14 -10.31
CA PHE A 180 18.93 -15.11 -9.38
C PHE A 180 19.77 -16.39 -9.37
N VAL A 181 20.15 -16.84 -8.17
CA VAL A 181 20.95 -18.06 -7.99
C VAL A 181 20.05 -19.22 -7.57
N LYS A 182 19.36 -19.06 -6.45
CA LYS A 182 18.49 -20.08 -5.87
C LYS A 182 17.46 -19.49 -4.93
N ALA A 183 16.44 -20.27 -4.63
CA ALA A 183 15.49 -19.99 -3.56
C ALA A 183 15.57 -21.10 -2.51
N ASP A 184 15.67 -20.70 -1.25
CA ASP A 184 15.78 -21.58 -0.09
C ASP A 184 14.46 -21.54 0.69
N GLN A 185 13.75 -22.68 0.72
CA GLN A 185 12.50 -22.82 1.45
C GLN A 185 12.81 -23.24 2.88
N ARG A 186 12.32 -22.47 3.86
CA ARG A 186 12.56 -22.69 5.28
C ARG A 186 11.23 -22.82 6.02
N PRO A 187 10.76 -24.05 6.32
CA PRO A 187 9.68 -24.26 7.27
C PRO A 187 10.07 -23.70 8.65
N ILE A 188 9.24 -22.86 9.24
CA ILE A 188 9.52 -22.22 10.53
C ILE A 188 8.63 -22.79 11.64
N SER A 189 7.32 -22.86 11.42
CA SER A 189 6.38 -23.41 12.39
C SER A 189 5.20 -24.11 11.71
N GLY A 190 4.59 -25.06 12.42
CA GLY A 190 3.50 -25.87 11.90
C GLY A 190 3.94 -26.88 10.83
N HIS A 191 3.07 -27.12 9.87
CA HIS A 191 3.23 -28.10 8.79
C HIS A 191 2.96 -27.44 7.42
N PRO A 192 3.78 -26.45 7.00
CA PRO A 192 3.61 -25.82 5.70
C PRO A 192 3.83 -26.82 4.57
N VAL A 193 2.94 -26.80 3.58
CA VAL A 193 3.03 -27.61 2.37
C VAL A 193 4.16 -27.07 1.49
N PRO A 194 5.24 -27.82 1.23
CA PRO A 194 6.43 -27.34 0.53
C PRO A 194 6.15 -26.73 -0.86
N GLU A 195 5.23 -27.34 -1.61
CA GLU A 195 4.87 -26.92 -2.97
C GLU A 195 4.12 -25.57 -2.98
N ALA A 196 3.55 -25.18 -1.85
CA ALA A 196 2.83 -23.91 -1.68
C ALA A 196 3.73 -22.77 -1.16
N ILE A 197 4.98 -23.05 -0.76
CA ILE A 197 5.92 -22.01 -0.27
C ILE A 197 6.40 -21.16 -1.46
N SER A 198 5.77 -20.00 -1.63
CA SER A 198 6.04 -19.04 -2.70
C SER A 198 5.79 -17.59 -2.25
N THR A 199 6.49 -16.64 -2.86
CA THR A 199 6.28 -15.18 -2.73
C THR A 199 5.87 -14.52 -4.06
N SER A 200 5.62 -15.31 -5.11
CA SER A 200 5.45 -14.79 -6.47
C SER A 200 4.22 -13.88 -6.65
N TYR A 201 3.14 -14.11 -5.91
CA TYR A 201 1.92 -13.31 -6.02
C TYR A 201 2.07 -11.97 -5.30
N VAL A 202 2.69 -11.93 -4.12
CA VAL A 202 2.96 -10.66 -3.43
C VAL A 202 4.01 -9.84 -4.18
N GLU A 203 5.02 -10.46 -4.77
CA GLU A 203 5.97 -9.77 -5.66
C GLU A 203 5.30 -9.17 -6.90
N ARG A 204 4.32 -9.89 -7.47
CA ARG A 204 3.51 -9.40 -8.58
C ARG A 204 2.58 -8.25 -8.18
N GLN A 205 2.06 -8.30 -6.96
CA GLN A 205 1.29 -7.20 -6.37
C GLN A 205 2.21 -5.98 -6.18
N ASN A 206 3.42 -6.16 -5.66
CA ASN A 206 4.42 -5.11 -5.50
C ASN A 206 4.77 -4.45 -6.84
N LEU A 207 4.91 -5.24 -7.91
CA LEU A 207 5.06 -4.70 -9.26
C LEU A 207 3.82 -3.89 -9.70
N THR A 208 2.63 -4.41 -9.44
CA THR A 208 1.37 -3.72 -9.75
C THR A 208 1.29 -2.36 -9.04
N MET A 209 1.67 -2.31 -7.76
CA MET A 209 1.73 -1.09 -6.98
C MET A 209 2.70 -0.06 -7.60
N ARG A 210 3.91 -0.51 -8.00
CA ARG A 210 4.90 0.36 -8.66
C ARG A 210 4.40 0.93 -9.99
N MET A 211 3.71 0.12 -10.78
CA MET A 211 3.22 0.54 -12.08
C MET A 211 2.00 1.48 -11.98
N GLY A 212 1.14 1.27 -10.98
CA GLY A 212 -0.05 2.10 -10.76
C GLY A 212 0.21 3.39 -9.97
N MET A 213 1.30 3.48 -9.21
CA MET A 213 1.60 4.65 -8.40
C MET A 213 2.99 5.23 -8.66
N ARG A 214 3.03 6.45 -9.21
CA ARG A 214 4.28 7.17 -9.49
C ARG A 214 5.22 7.30 -8.29
N ARG A 215 4.68 7.33 -7.06
CA ARG A 215 5.44 7.47 -5.80
C ARG A 215 6.24 6.21 -5.41
N PHE A 216 6.00 5.08 -6.08
CA PHE A 216 6.71 3.82 -5.85
C PHE A 216 7.70 3.49 -6.98
N ILE A 217 7.78 4.33 -8.02
CA ILE A 217 8.71 4.12 -9.13
C ILE A 217 10.13 4.46 -8.69
N ARG A 218 11.00 3.43 -8.72
CA ARG A 218 12.42 3.53 -8.38
C ARG A 218 13.18 4.44 -9.33
N LEU A 219 14.28 5.02 -8.84
CA LEU A 219 15.20 5.87 -9.61
C LEU A 219 14.52 7.12 -10.23
N THR A 220 13.43 7.59 -9.60
CA THR A 220 12.76 8.83 -9.99
C THR A 220 12.67 9.80 -8.81
N ASN A 221 12.21 11.02 -9.08
CA ASN A 221 11.84 12.01 -8.08
C ASN A 221 10.36 11.91 -7.66
N GLY A 222 9.68 10.79 -7.93
CA GLY A 222 8.32 10.56 -7.48
C GLY A 222 8.28 10.07 -6.04
N PHE A 223 7.83 10.91 -5.11
CA PHE A 223 7.71 10.56 -3.68
C PHE A 223 6.53 11.26 -3.00
N GLY A 224 6.13 10.76 -1.83
CA GLY A 224 5.14 11.40 -0.97
C GLY A 224 5.76 12.57 -0.21
N LYS A 225 5.04 13.69 -0.07
CA LYS A 225 5.52 14.83 0.74
C LYS A 225 5.07 14.78 2.21
N LYS A 226 4.05 13.97 2.47
CA LYS A 226 3.39 13.77 3.75
C LYS A 226 2.99 12.31 3.83
N ILE A 227 3.14 11.71 5.01
CA ILE A 227 2.87 10.29 5.22
C ILE A 227 1.38 9.97 5.03
N GLU A 228 0.49 10.81 5.54
CA GLU A 228 -0.96 10.58 5.48
C GLU A 228 -1.44 10.63 4.02
N ASN A 229 -0.84 11.50 3.20
CA ASN A 229 -1.16 11.55 1.77
C ASN A 229 -0.63 10.33 1.01
N LEU A 230 0.43 9.69 1.49
CA LEU A 230 0.91 8.42 0.95
C LEU A 230 -0.06 7.29 1.32
N GLU A 231 -0.48 7.22 2.58
CA GLU A 231 -1.50 6.28 3.05
C GLU A 231 -2.81 6.41 2.29
N HIS A 232 -3.32 7.63 2.05
CA HIS A 232 -4.52 7.84 1.25
C HIS A 232 -4.38 7.35 -0.20
N ALA A 233 -3.19 7.48 -0.79
CA ALA A 233 -2.93 6.97 -2.14
C ALA A 233 -2.87 5.43 -2.15
N VAL A 234 -2.24 4.83 -1.15
CA VAL A 234 -2.18 3.37 -0.97
C VAL A 234 -3.59 2.80 -0.73
N SER A 235 -4.38 3.47 0.11
CA SER A 235 -5.78 3.11 0.39
C SER A 235 -6.64 3.10 -0.88
N LEU A 236 -6.55 4.16 -1.70
CA LEU A 236 -7.23 4.24 -2.98
C LEU A 236 -6.76 3.14 -3.95
N HIS A 237 -5.45 2.87 -3.99
CA HIS A 237 -4.88 1.83 -4.83
C HIS A 237 -5.44 0.45 -4.49
N PHE A 238 -5.47 0.08 -3.21
CA PHE A 238 -5.99 -1.23 -2.78
C PHE A 238 -7.50 -1.36 -2.92
N MET A 239 -8.26 -0.27 -2.68
CA MET A 239 -9.69 -0.25 -2.97
C MET A 239 -9.94 -0.56 -4.45
N HIS A 240 -9.26 0.15 -5.35
CA HIS A 240 -9.40 -0.09 -6.78
C HIS A 240 -8.92 -1.50 -7.17
N TYR A 241 -7.77 -1.96 -6.65
CA TYR A 241 -7.22 -3.27 -6.96
C TYR A 241 -8.18 -4.42 -6.56
N ASN A 242 -8.71 -4.39 -5.34
CA ASN A 242 -9.56 -5.45 -4.83
C ASN A 242 -10.97 -5.42 -5.44
N PHE A 243 -11.57 -4.23 -5.59
CA PHE A 243 -13.02 -4.10 -5.86
C PHE A 243 -13.37 -3.67 -7.28
N ALA A 244 -12.48 -2.97 -7.99
CA ALA A 244 -12.78 -2.37 -9.31
C ALA A 244 -11.95 -2.98 -10.46
N ARG A 245 -10.75 -3.50 -10.17
CA ARG A 245 -9.87 -4.01 -11.20
C ARG A 245 -10.15 -5.48 -11.49
N ILE A 246 -10.55 -5.78 -12.73
CA ILE A 246 -10.65 -7.16 -13.21
C ILE A 246 -9.26 -7.79 -13.28
N HIS A 247 -9.06 -8.88 -12.54
CA HIS A 247 -7.80 -9.61 -12.54
C HIS A 247 -7.73 -10.52 -13.78
N LYS A 248 -6.66 -10.42 -14.57
CA LYS A 248 -6.56 -11.09 -15.88
C LYS A 248 -6.78 -12.61 -15.82
N THR A 249 -6.29 -13.28 -14.77
CA THR A 249 -6.42 -14.74 -14.66
C THR A 249 -7.75 -15.17 -14.03
N LEU A 250 -8.31 -14.37 -13.12
CA LEU A 250 -9.58 -14.70 -12.45
C LEU A 250 -10.77 -14.35 -13.34
N ARG A 251 -10.61 -13.35 -14.23
CA ARG A 251 -11.66 -12.74 -15.06
C ARG A 251 -12.75 -12.00 -14.27
N VAL A 252 -12.61 -11.96 -12.95
CA VAL A 252 -13.39 -11.16 -11.99
C VAL A 252 -12.43 -10.32 -11.13
N THR A 253 -12.97 -9.50 -10.23
CA THR A 253 -12.13 -8.77 -9.24
C THR A 253 -11.71 -9.70 -8.11
N PRO A 254 -10.59 -9.42 -7.42
CA PRO A 254 -10.19 -10.21 -6.25
C PRO A 254 -11.26 -10.28 -5.15
N ALA A 255 -12.01 -9.19 -4.92
CA ALA A 255 -13.11 -9.17 -3.96
C ALA A 255 -14.29 -10.06 -4.39
N MET A 256 -14.55 -10.18 -5.70
CA MET A 256 -15.58 -11.10 -6.20
C MET A 256 -15.14 -12.56 -6.05
N GLU A 257 -13.89 -12.88 -6.37
CA GLU A 257 -13.34 -14.23 -6.20
C GLU A 257 -13.37 -14.65 -4.73
N ALA A 258 -13.10 -13.72 -3.81
CA ALA A 258 -13.20 -13.92 -2.37
C ALA A 258 -14.64 -13.86 -1.82
N SER A 259 -15.66 -13.71 -2.67
CA SER A 259 -17.07 -13.58 -2.27
C SER A 259 -17.37 -12.42 -1.30
N ILE A 260 -16.57 -11.36 -1.34
CA ILE A 260 -16.76 -10.12 -0.56
C ILE A 260 -17.63 -9.11 -1.31
N SER A 261 -17.57 -9.12 -2.64
CA SER A 261 -18.36 -8.25 -3.53
C SER A 261 -19.05 -9.10 -4.60
N ASP A 262 -20.21 -8.66 -5.09
CA ASP A 262 -20.97 -9.33 -6.15
C ASP A 262 -20.83 -8.66 -7.52
N HIS A 263 -20.16 -7.50 -7.59
CA HIS A 263 -19.95 -6.74 -8.82
C HIS A 263 -18.57 -6.07 -8.88
N VAL A 264 -18.25 -5.58 -10.08
CA VAL A 264 -17.08 -4.73 -10.35
C VAL A 264 -17.45 -3.29 -9.99
N TRP A 265 -16.74 -2.71 -9.03
CA TRP A 265 -16.99 -1.34 -8.60
C TRP A 265 -16.59 -0.33 -9.67
N THR A 266 -17.45 0.65 -9.88
CA THR A 266 -17.16 1.84 -10.66
C THR A 266 -16.38 2.87 -9.83
N LEU A 267 -15.73 3.82 -10.51
CA LEU A 267 -15.02 4.90 -9.81
C LEU A 267 -15.99 5.90 -9.18
N GLU A 268 -17.20 6.01 -9.72
CA GLU A 268 -18.32 6.75 -9.16
C GLU A 268 -18.78 6.13 -7.84
N GLU A 269 -18.87 4.81 -7.73
CA GLU A 269 -19.18 4.13 -6.47
C GLU A 269 -18.08 4.35 -5.43
N ILE A 270 -16.80 4.24 -5.82
CA ILE A 270 -15.68 4.55 -4.94
C ILE A 270 -15.72 6.01 -4.48
N ALA A 271 -16.02 6.95 -5.37
CA ALA A 271 -16.17 8.37 -5.01
C ALA A 271 -17.38 8.62 -4.09
N SER A 272 -18.43 7.79 -4.20
CA SER A 272 -19.64 7.88 -3.38
C SER A 272 -19.45 7.36 -1.96
N LEU A 273 -18.30 6.72 -1.66
CA LEU A 273 -17.95 6.35 -0.28
C LEU A 273 -17.68 7.57 0.61
N ILE A 274 -17.38 8.74 0.03
CA ILE A 274 -17.13 9.96 0.79
C ILE A 274 -18.42 10.33 1.55
N PRO A 275 -18.39 10.43 2.89
CA PRO A 275 -19.56 10.81 3.65
C PRO A 275 -19.99 12.24 3.31
N ASP A 276 -21.29 12.49 3.36
CA ASP A 276 -21.83 13.83 3.12
C ASP A 276 -21.15 14.87 4.01
N PRO A 277 -20.74 16.02 3.46
CA PRO A 277 -20.02 17.01 4.23
C PRO A 277 -20.90 17.52 5.37
N VAL A 278 -20.50 17.21 6.61
CA VAL A 278 -21.05 17.87 7.80
C VAL A 278 -20.68 19.35 7.69
N GLY A 279 -21.66 20.18 7.34
CA GLY A 279 -21.45 21.60 7.05
C GLY A 279 -20.83 22.33 8.24
N ARG A 280 -19.51 22.53 8.23
CA ARG A 280 -18.86 23.48 9.13
C ARG A 280 -18.85 24.86 8.47
N PRO A 281 -19.36 25.92 9.14
CA PRO A 281 -19.22 27.28 8.65
C PRO A 281 -17.74 27.58 8.41
N ARG A 282 -17.42 28.25 7.30
CA ARG A 282 -16.06 28.78 7.09
C ARG A 282 -15.79 29.80 8.20
N GLY A 283 -14.79 29.53 9.04
CA GLY A 283 -14.30 30.50 10.01
C GLY A 283 -13.72 31.74 9.31
N PRO A 284 -13.66 32.89 9.99
CA PRO A 284 -13.11 34.12 9.42
C PRO A 284 -11.65 33.93 8.99
N TYR A 285 -11.27 34.55 7.87
CA TYR A 285 -9.88 34.56 7.39
C TYR A 285 -8.99 35.24 8.44
N GLY A 286 -8.09 34.48 9.07
CA GLY A 286 -7.06 35.03 9.93
C GLY A 286 -6.09 35.90 9.12
N LYS A 287 -5.89 37.16 9.53
CA LYS A 287 -4.83 38.01 8.96
C LYS A 287 -3.48 37.34 9.20
N ARG A 288 -2.68 37.19 8.14
CA ARG A 288 -1.27 36.79 8.23
C ARG A 288 -0.56 37.74 9.20
N GLN A 289 -0.08 37.25 10.34
CA GLN A 289 0.84 38.00 11.18
C GLN A 289 2.12 38.24 10.36
N LYS A 290 2.49 39.51 10.19
CA LYS A 290 3.81 39.90 9.70
C LYS A 290 4.82 39.38 10.73
N ILE A 291 5.69 38.48 10.30
CA ILE A 291 6.90 38.14 11.04
C ILE A 291 7.72 39.43 11.11
N LEU A 292 7.96 39.92 12.32
CA LEU A 292 8.83 41.06 12.58
C LEU A 292 10.23 40.70 12.08
N GLU A 293 10.77 41.55 11.20
CA GLU A 293 12.17 41.52 10.81
C GLU A 293 13.04 41.66 12.06
N ILE A 294 13.87 40.66 12.33
CA ILE A 294 14.98 40.81 13.27
C ILE A 294 16.09 41.49 12.47
N SER A 295 16.21 42.81 12.66
CA SER A 295 17.37 43.58 12.23
C SER A 295 18.57 43.25 13.14
N ASN A 296 19.69 42.87 12.52
CA ASN A 296 21.02 42.89 13.14
C ASN A 296 21.44 44.33 13.46
#